data_AF-A0A1Q4DZE0-F1
#
_entry.id   AF-A0A1Q4DZE0-F1
#
_cell.length_a   1.000
_cell.length_b   1.000
_cell.length_c   1.000
_cell.angle_alpha   90.00
_cell.angle_beta   90.00
_cell.angle_gamma   90.00
#
_symmetry.space_group_name_H-M   'P 1'
#
loop_
_entity.id
_entity.type
_entity.pdbx_description
1 polymer ?
#
loop_
_entity_poly.entity_id
_entity_poly.type
_entity_poly.pdbx_seq_one_letter_code
_entity_poly.pdbx_strand_id
1 'polypeptide(L)'
;MNTDTTAPTAPSGLSASSPGAGQALSWTAATDTVGVTAYDVYRSTTAAFTPSTATLVKSLGAVTTYTDTDTATGHRHRARWAPTMTSSRRGTPRAT
;
A
#
# COMPACT_ATOMS: atom_id res chain seq x y z
N MET A 1 28.01 2.30 -0.32
CA MET A 1 26.83 1.43 -0.55
C MET A 1 25.98 1.49 0.71
N ASN A 2 24.94 2.31 0.75
CA ASN A 2 24.02 2.34 1.89
C ASN A 2 22.88 1.35 1.57
N THR A 3 23.00 0.12 2.06
CA THR A 3 21.93 -0.88 1.93
C THR A 3 20.84 -0.51 2.91
N ASP A 4 19.67 -0.12 2.41
CA ASP A 4 18.52 0.09 3.26
C ASP A 4 17.98 -1.25 3.77
N THR A 5 17.92 -1.36 5.10
CA THR A 5 17.45 -2.55 5.83
C THR A 5 16.20 -2.26 6.65
N THR A 6 15.69 -1.03 6.61
CA THR A 6 14.51 -0.64 7.37
C THR A 6 13.30 -0.94 6.50
N ALA A 7 12.34 -1.70 7.00
CA ALA A 7 11.10 -1.87 6.26
C ALA A 7 10.25 -0.59 6.40
N PRO A 8 9.53 -0.17 5.34
CA PRO A 8 8.62 0.96 5.43
C PRO A 8 7.54 0.71 6.49
N THR A 9 7.16 1.75 7.22
CA THR A 9 5.99 1.69 8.10
C THR A 9 4.73 1.45 7.27
N ALA A 10 3.67 0.91 7.88
CA ALA A 10 2.39 0.83 7.18
C ALA A 10 1.79 2.25 7.03
N PRO A 11 1.18 2.59 5.87
CA PRO A 11 0.39 3.81 5.77
C PRO A 11 -0.75 3.78 6.78
N SER A 12 -1.12 4.95 7.29
CA SER A 12 -2.12 5.10 8.35
C SER A 12 -3.20 6.10 7.94
N GLY A 13 -4.24 6.29 8.76
CA GLY A 13 -5.25 7.32 8.51
C GLY A 13 -6.03 7.14 7.21
N LEU A 14 -6.21 5.90 6.74
CA LEU A 14 -6.98 5.63 5.53
C LEU A 14 -8.43 6.12 5.73
N SER A 15 -8.82 7.09 4.91
CA SER A 15 -10.17 7.63 4.84
C SER A 15 -10.76 7.35 3.47
N ALA A 16 -12.05 7.06 3.43
CA ALA A 16 -12.81 6.90 2.20
C ALA A 16 -14.04 7.80 2.26
N SER A 17 -14.23 8.61 1.22
CA SER A 17 -15.41 9.46 1.03
C SER A 17 -16.03 9.18 -0.33
N SER A 18 -17.35 9.35 -0.46
CA SER A 18 -18.08 9.06 -1.70
C SER A 18 -18.72 10.35 -2.24
N PRO A 19 -17.98 11.22 -2.94
CA PRO A 19 -18.50 12.50 -3.43
C PRO A 19 -19.47 12.38 -4.61
N GLY A 20 -19.73 11.16 -5.12
CA GLY A 20 -20.57 10.91 -6.28
C GLY A 20 -20.45 9.45 -6.77
N ALA A 21 -20.31 9.24 -8.08
CA ALA A 21 -20.05 7.92 -8.67
C ALA A 21 -18.59 7.51 -8.44
N GLY A 22 -18.32 6.94 -7.26
CA GLY A 22 -17.01 6.43 -6.86
C GLY A 22 -16.67 6.72 -5.41
N GLN A 23 -15.52 6.22 -4.96
CA GLN A 23 -14.95 6.45 -3.65
C GLN A 23 -13.59 7.13 -3.80
N ALA A 24 -13.44 8.28 -3.16
CA ALA A 24 -12.17 8.96 -2.99
C ALA A 24 -11.49 8.44 -1.72
N LEU A 25 -10.28 7.91 -1.87
CA LEU A 25 -9.45 7.41 -0.80
C LEU A 25 -8.27 8.35 -0.56
N SER A 26 -7.96 8.56 0.70
CA SER A 26 -6.76 9.28 1.14
C SER A 26 -6.13 8.57 2.33
N TRP A 27 -4.80 8.60 2.43
CA TRP A 27 -4.07 8.02 3.56
C TRP A 27 -2.83 8.85 3.90
N THR A 28 -2.38 8.72 5.14
CA THR A 28 -1.09 9.25 5.57
C THR A 28 0.02 8.38 5.00
N ALA A 29 1.02 9.02 4.39
CA ALA A 29 2.17 8.35 3.82
C ALA A 29 2.88 7.47 4.86
N ALA A 30 3.31 6.30 4.41
CA ALA A 30 4.29 5.49 5.10
C ALA A 30 5.65 6.21 5.11
N THR A 31 6.40 5.99 6.18
CA THR A 31 7.76 6.54 6.36
C THR A 31 8.77 5.42 6.20
N ASP A 32 9.83 5.70 5.48
CA ASP A 32 10.95 4.79 5.29
C ASP A 32 12.26 5.60 5.17
N THR A 33 13.40 5.02 5.53
CA THR A 33 14.70 5.70 5.47
C THR A 33 15.19 5.97 4.05
N VAL A 34 14.72 5.21 3.05
CA VAL A 34 14.94 5.48 1.61
C VAL A 34 13.70 5.99 0.88
N GLY A 35 12.58 6.12 1.59
CA GLY A 35 11.34 6.67 1.07
C GLY A 35 10.45 5.64 0.39
N VAL A 36 9.15 5.96 0.35
CA VAL A 36 8.13 5.07 -0.20
C VAL A 36 7.86 5.42 -1.66
N THR A 37 8.08 4.46 -2.56
CA THR A 37 8.01 4.68 -4.01
C THR A 37 6.68 4.25 -4.63
N ALA A 38 5.88 3.44 -3.92
CA ALA A 38 4.64 2.88 -4.43
C ALA A 38 3.67 2.46 -3.32
N TYR A 39 2.38 2.48 -3.64
CA TYR A 39 1.29 2.00 -2.79
C TYR A 39 0.37 1.05 -3.56
N ASP A 40 -0.09 0.00 -2.89
CA ASP A 40 -1.12 -0.90 -3.38
C ASP A 40 -2.43 -0.61 -2.64
N VAL A 41 -3.51 -0.43 -3.42
CA VAL A 41 -4.87 -0.28 -2.92
C VAL A 41 -5.61 -1.61 -3.08
N TYR A 42 -6.19 -2.08 -1.98
CA TYR A 42 -6.96 -3.31 -1.92
C TYR A 42 -8.40 -3.03 -1.53
N ARG A 43 -9.30 -3.87 -2.03
CA ARG A 43 -10.74 -3.78 -1.78
C ARG A 43 -11.36 -5.15 -1.56
N SER A 44 -12.28 -5.22 -0.62
CA SER A 44 -13.13 -6.38 -0.37
C SER A 44 -14.48 -5.96 0.18
N THR A 45 -15.51 -6.79 0.03
CA THR A 45 -16.80 -6.64 0.74
C THR A 45 -16.73 -7.16 2.18
N THR A 46 -15.64 -7.84 2.56
CA THR A 46 -15.43 -8.37 3.92
C THR A 46 -14.57 -7.41 4.75
N ALA A 47 -15.04 -6.97 5.93
CA ALA A 47 -14.32 -6.00 6.77
C ALA A 47 -12.94 -6.47 7.26
N ALA A 48 -12.81 -7.75 7.60
CA ALA A 48 -11.59 -8.33 8.15
C ALA A 48 -10.67 -8.95 7.08
N PHE A 49 -10.77 -8.54 5.81
CA PHE A 49 -9.99 -9.16 4.75
C PHE A 49 -8.49 -8.89 4.88
N THR A 50 -7.69 -9.89 4.52
CA THR A 50 -6.24 -9.79 4.37
C THR A 50 -5.91 -9.41 2.92
N PRO A 51 -5.16 -8.33 2.68
CA PRO A 51 -4.70 -7.94 1.35
C PRO A 51 -3.97 -9.07 0.62
N SER A 52 -4.36 -9.28 -0.63
CA SER A 52 -3.84 -10.31 -1.53
C SER A 52 -3.99 -9.86 -2.97
N THR A 53 -3.35 -10.54 -3.91
CA THR A 53 -3.49 -10.23 -5.36
C THR A 53 -4.94 -10.32 -5.84
N ALA A 54 -5.77 -11.16 -5.22
CA ALA A 54 -7.20 -11.28 -5.54
C ALA A 54 -8.04 -10.07 -5.08
N THR A 55 -7.54 -9.29 -4.13
CA THR A 55 -8.19 -8.08 -3.62
C THR A 55 -7.50 -6.80 -4.08
N LEU A 56 -6.43 -6.91 -4.87
CA LEU A 56 -5.69 -5.77 -5.40
C LEU A 56 -6.53 -5.05 -6.44
N VAL A 57 -6.81 -3.77 -6.18
CA VAL A 57 -7.50 -2.89 -7.13
C VAL A 57 -6.49 -2.24 -8.04
N LYS A 58 -5.43 -1.67 -7.46
CA LYS A 58 -4.45 -0.90 -8.20
C LYS A 58 -3.12 -0.78 -7.45
N SER A 59 -2.04 -0.89 -8.20
CA SER A 59 -0.71 -0.43 -7.80
C SER A 59 -0.49 0.99 -8.29
N LEU A 60 -0.05 1.86 -7.40
CA LEU A 60 0.16 3.29 -7.58
C LEU A 60 1.63 3.64 -7.31
N GLY A 61 2.06 4.80 -7.81
CA GLY A 61 3.35 5.38 -7.43
C GLY A 61 3.33 5.94 -5.99
N ALA A 62 4.28 6.82 -5.68
CA ALA A 62 4.40 7.51 -4.39
C ALA A 62 3.29 8.57 -4.18
N VAL A 63 2.05 8.13 -4.15
CA VAL A 63 0.86 8.96 -3.97
C VAL A 63 0.12 8.59 -2.69
N THR A 64 -0.66 9.53 -2.16
CA THR A 64 -1.45 9.36 -0.93
C THR A 64 -2.95 9.45 -1.17
N THR A 65 -3.36 9.49 -2.43
CA THR A 65 -4.76 9.60 -2.85
C THR A 65 -5.05 8.67 -4.02
N TYR A 66 -6.29 8.17 -4.07
CA TYR A 66 -6.78 7.35 -5.17
C TYR A 66 -8.30 7.47 -5.27
N THR A 67 -8.83 7.47 -6.49
CA THR A 67 -10.27 7.41 -6.74
C THR A 67 -10.61 6.04 -7.30
N ASP A 68 -11.36 5.27 -6.51
CA ASP A 68 -12.01 4.05 -6.98
C ASP A 68 -13.30 4.44 -7.71
N THR A 69 -13.43 4.06 -8.98
CA THR A 69 -14.61 4.40 -9.80
C THR A 69 -15.73 3.36 -9.68
N ASP A 70 -15.54 2.32 -8.88
CA ASP A 70 -16.59 1.35 -8.60
C ASP A 70 -17.70 1.98 -7.74
N THR A 71 -18.94 1.80 -8.18
CA THR A 71 -20.12 2.39 -7.54
C THR A 71 -20.80 1.43 -6.58
N ALA A 72 -20.31 0.21 -6.39
CA ALA A 72 -20.92 -0.74 -5.48
C ALA A 72 -20.68 -0.33 -4.03
N THR A 73 -21.72 -0.50 -3.21
CA THR A 73 -21.70 -0.15 -1.79
C THR A 73 -21.18 -1.30 -0.94
N GLY A 74 -20.73 -0.99 0.28
CA GLY A 74 -20.28 -2.01 1.24
C GLY A 74 -18.82 -2.45 1.09
N HIS A 75 -18.08 -1.86 0.15
CA HIS A 75 -16.64 -2.08 0.04
C HIS A 75 -15.89 -1.62 1.29
N ARG A 76 -14.78 -2.30 1.54
CA ARG A 76 -13.81 -2.06 2.60
C ARG A 76 -12.46 -1.95 1.91
N HIS A 77 -11.76 -0.85 2.18
CA HIS A 77 -10.48 -0.55 1.53
C HIS A 77 -9.31 -0.68 2.50
N ARG A 78 -8.16 -1.06 1.97
CA ARG A 78 -6.87 -1.06 2.68
C ARG A 78 -5.80 -0.54 1.73
N ALA A 79 -4.95 0.36 2.20
CA ALA A 79 -3.74 0.80 1.49
C ALA A 79 -2.52 0.15 2.17
N ARG A 80 -1.53 -0.27 1.37
CA ARG A 80 -0.22 -0.74 1.85
C ARG A 80 0.88 -0.21 0.93
N TRP A 81 2.11 -0.15 1.39
CA TRP A 81 3.26 0.04 0.50
C TRP A 81 3.45 -1.22 -0.37
N ALA A 82 3.87 -1.04 -1.62
CA ALA A 82 4.03 -2.16 -2.54
C ALA A 82 5.31 -2.96 -2.21
N PRO A 83 5.23 -4.31 -2.12
CA PRO A 83 6.35 -5.15 -1.68
C PRO A 83 7.49 -5.29 -2.69
N THR A 84 7.38 -4.71 -3.89
CA THR A 84 8.43 -4.75 -4.92
C THR A 84 9.70 -3.95 -4.57
N MET A 85 9.79 -3.36 -3.39
CA MET A 85 11.07 -2.95 -2.80
C MET A 85 11.89 -4.21 -2.47
N THR A 86 12.61 -4.70 -3.48
CA THR A 86 13.71 -5.64 -3.25
C THR A 86 14.79 -4.89 -2.48
N SER A 87 14.72 -4.91 -1.14
CA SER A 87 15.94 -4.79 -0.34
C SER A 87 16.84 -5.94 -0.79
N SER A 88 17.83 -5.61 -1.61
CA SER A 88 18.75 -6.58 -2.21
C SER A 88 19.46 -7.34 -1.10
N ARG A 89 18.94 -8.53 -0.77
CA ARG A 89 19.64 -9.54 0.02
C ARG A 89 20.89 -9.94 -0.74
N ARG A 90 22.05 -9.45 -0.33
CA ARG A 90 23.32 -10.18 -0.49
C ARG A 90 24.25 -9.81 0.66
N GLY A 91 24.41 -10.76 1.57
CA GLY A 91 25.30 -10.64 2.71
C GLY A 91 25.18 -11.87 3.60
N THR A 92 25.41 -13.06 3.06
CA THR A 92 25.86 -14.19 3.88
C THR A 92 27.28 -13.85 4.34
N PRO A 93 27.56 -13.67 5.65
CA PRO A 93 28.93 -13.60 6.10
C PRO A 93 29.56 -14.99 5.93
N ARG A 94 30.65 -15.02 5.15
CA ARG A 94 31.58 -16.14 5.06
C ARG A 94 32.18 -16.36 6.45
N ALA A 95 31.78 -17.43 7.13
CA ALA A 95 32.49 -17.91 8.30
C ALA A 95 33.83 -18.52 7.82
N THR A 96 34.93 -18.04 8.39
CA THR A 96 36.27 -18.63 8.28
C THR A 96 36.46 -19.60 9.42
#